data_AF-A0A139X3K0-F1
#
_entry.id   AF-A0A139X3K0-F1
#
_cell.length_a   1.000
_cell.length_b   1.000
_cell.length_c   1.000
_cell.angle_alpha   90.00
_cell.angle_beta   90.00
_cell.angle_gamma   90.00
#
_symmetry.space_group_name_H-M   'P 1'
#
loop_
_entity.id
_entity.type
_entity.pdbx_description
1 polymer ?
#
loop_
_entity_poly.entity_id
_entity_poly.type
_entity_poly.pdbx_seq_one_letter_code
_entity_poly.pdbx_strand_id
1 'polypeptide(L)'
;MKYEELINDISNINNSTLTTVERAINKTLTIRNWFIGAYIIEYEQNGVDRAAYGTQLIKNIAEDLKSRKIEGLSDRNLKNFRQFALAYPALAKDENISAFLPGSARLKPY
;
A
#
# COMPACT_ATOMS: atom_id res chain seq x y z
N MET A 1 -23.17 -38.98 -0.05
CA MET A 1 -21.84 -38.37 -0.06
C MET A 1 -20.81 -39.42 0.34
N LYS A 2 -19.86 -39.72 -0.54
CA LYS A 2 -18.75 -40.64 -0.28
C LYS A 2 -17.57 -39.90 0.37
N TYR A 3 -16.67 -40.62 1.03
CA TYR A 3 -15.48 -40.03 1.66
C TYR A 3 -14.61 -39.22 0.67
N GLU A 4 -14.42 -39.74 -0.55
CA GLU A 4 -13.67 -39.03 -1.60
C GLU A 4 -14.34 -37.72 -2.03
N GLU A 5 -15.69 -37.70 -2.10
CA GLU A 5 -16.45 -36.49 -2.40
C GLU A 5 -16.24 -35.44 -1.30
N LEU A 6 -16.30 -35.85 -0.03
CA LEU A 6 -16.02 -34.96 1.11
C LEU A 6 -14.60 -34.36 1.05
N ILE A 7 -13.58 -35.17 0.77
CA ILE A 7 -12.20 -34.70 0.68
C ILE A 7 -12.02 -33.72 -0.49
N ASN A 8 -12.65 -33.99 -1.63
CA ASN A 8 -12.62 -33.09 -2.78
C ASN A 8 -13.31 -31.76 -2.45
N ASP A 9 -14.48 -31.79 -1.81
CA ASP A 9 -15.21 -30.59 -1.42
C ASP A 9 -14.41 -29.73 -0.44
N ILE A 10 -13.81 -30.33 0.60
CA ILE A 10 -12.94 -29.63 1.56
C ILE A 10 -11.73 -29.00 0.84
N SER A 11 -11.09 -29.75 -0.07
CA SER A 11 -9.94 -29.27 -0.82
C SER A 11 -10.30 -28.09 -1.74
N ASN A 12 -11.45 -28.16 -2.40
CA ASN A 12 -11.97 -27.10 -3.25
C ASN A 12 -12.30 -25.83 -2.45
N ILE A 13 -12.93 -25.98 -1.27
CA ILE A 13 -13.22 -24.86 -0.37
C ILE A 13 -11.91 -24.21 0.10
N ASN A 14 -10.92 -25.00 0.52
CA ASN A 14 -9.62 -24.48 0.93
C ASN A 14 -8.94 -23.68 -0.19
N ASN A 15 -8.82 -24.27 -1.38
CA ASN A 15 -8.11 -23.65 -2.50
C ASN A 15 -8.81 -22.36 -2.97
N SER A 16 -10.14 -22.39 -3.10
CA SER A 16 -10.91 -21.20 -3.48
C SER A 16 -10.84 -20.07 -2.44
N THR A 17 -10.76 -20.43 -1.15
CA THR A 17 -10.58 -19.47 -0.05
C THR A 17 -9.18 -18.86 -0.10
N LEU A 18 -8.13 -19.66 -0.27
CA LEU A 18 -6.76 -19.17 -0.39
C LEU A 18 -6.59 -18.21 -1.58
N THR A 19 -7.12 -18.57 -2.75
CA THR A 19 -7.12 -17.66 -3.93
C THR A 19 -7.85 -16.35 -3.64
N THR A 20 -8.90 -16.37 -2.83
CA THR A 20 -9.62 -15.15 -2.44
C THR A 20 -8.80 -14.30 -1.47
N VAL A 21 -8.11 -14.92 -0.51
CA VAL A 21 -7.17 -14.26 0.41
C VAL A 21 -6.03 -13.61 -0.38
N GLU A 22 -5.40 -14.33 -1.30
CA GLU A 22 -4.32 -13.81 -2.15
C GLU A 22 -4.76 -12.57 -2.94
N ARG A 23 -5.95 -12.60 -3.55
CA ARG A 23 -6.51 -11.45 -4.27
C ARG A 23 -6.74 -10.25 -3.35
N ALA A 24 -7.27 -10.48 -2.14
CA ALA A 24 -7.50 -9.43 -1.16
C ALA A 24 -6.19 -8.80 -0.67
N ILE A 25 -5.16 -9.62 -0.42
CA ILE A 25 -3.81 -9.16 -0.04
C ILE A 25 -3.21 -8.31 -1.16
N ASN A 26 -3.21 -8.82 -2.40
CA ASN A 26 -2.63 -8.11 -3.53
C ASN A 26 -3.32 -6.76 -3.78
N LYS A 27 -4.66 -6.72 -3.70
CA LYS A 27 -5.43 -5.47 -3.81
C LYS A 27 -5.04 -4.49 -2.69
N THR A 28 -5.02 -4.95 -1.45
CA THR A 28 -4.72 -4.12 -0.28
C THR A 28 -3.29 -3.58 -0.32
N LEU A 29 -2.31 -4.41 -0.69
CA LEU A 29 -0.92 -3.99 -0.85
C LEU A 29 -0.75 -2.97 -1.97
N THR A 30 -1.42 -3.17 -3.10
CA THR A 30 -1.37 -2.21 -4.22
C THR A 30 -1.89 -0.85 -3.79
N ILE A 31 -3.05 -0.81 -3.12
CA ILE A 31 -3.65 0.42 -2.61
C ILE A 31 -2.76 1.09 -1.55
N ARG A 32 -2.26 0.33 -0.57
CA ARG A 32 -1.31 0.83 0.44
C ARG A 32 -0.09 1.46 -0.21
N ASN A 33 0.51 0.78 -1.17
CA ASN A 33 1.73 1.23 -1.83
C ASN A 33 1.47 2.54 -2.60
N TRP A 34 0.32 2.65 -3.27
CA TRP A 34 -0.10 3.91 -3.90
C TRP A 34 -0.25 5.04 -2.87
N PHE A 35 -0.97 4.81 -1.77
CA PHE A 35 -1.14 5.81 -0.71
C PHE A 35 0.18 6.29 -0.11
N ILE A 36 1.12 5.38 0.15
CA ILE A 36 2.44 5.76 0.66
C ILE A 36 3.16 6.68 -0.33
N GLY A 37 3.09 6.36 -1.63
CA GLY A 37 3.62 7.24 -2.67
C GLY A 37 2.96 8.62 -2.67
N ALA A 38 1.63 8.66 -2.56
CA ALA A 38 0.85 9.89 -2.52
C ALA A 38 1.23 10.77 -1.31
N TYR A 39 1.38 10.19 -0.12
CA TYR A 39 1.82 10.92 1.08
C TYR A 39 3.25 11.45 0.96
N ILE A 40 4.15 10.72 0.30
CA ILE A 40 5.50 11.22 0.01
C ILE A 40 5.43 12.46 -0.89
N ILE A 41 4.62 12.43 -1.95
CA ILE A 41 4.45 13.57 -2.87
C ILE A 41 3.84 14.77 -2.12
N GLU A 42 2.79 14.53 -1.32
CA GLU A 42 2.15 15.58 -0.52
C GLU A 42 3.17 16.25 0.42
N TYR A 43 4.01 15.46 1.10
CA TYR A 43 5.05 15.99 1.98
C TYR A 43 6.14 16.75 1.22
N GLU A 44 6.56 16.27 0.04
CA GLU A 44 7.54 16.98 -0.79
C GLU A 44 7.01 18.36 -1.25
N GLN A 45 5.71 18.47 -1.54
CA GLN A 45 5.09 19.72 -1.97
C GLN A 45 4.78 20.68 -0.81
N ASN A 46 4.27 20.16 0.30
CA ASN A 46 3.63 20.95 1.37
C ASN A 46 4.33 20.86 2.73
N GLY A 47 5.37 20.03 2.88
CA GLY A 47 6.10 19.82 4.12
C GLY A 47 6.85 21.08 4.55
N VAL A 48 6.56 21.57 5.76
CA VAL A 48 7.16 22.80 6.31
C VAL A 48 8.66 22.62 6.53
N ASP A 49 9.08 21.40 6.86
CA ASP A 49 10.45 20.98 7.12
C ASP A 49 11.09 20.22 5.95
N ARG A 50 10.50 20.25 4.75
CA ARG A 50 11.03 19.54 3.57
C ARG A 50 12.50 19.89 3.26
N ALA A 51 12.92 21.13 3.55
CA ALA A 51 14.29 21.59 3.35
C ALA A 51 15.30 20.87 4.26
N ALA A 52 14.86 20.37 5.42
CA ALA A 52 15.72 19.64 6.36
C ALA A 52 16.07 18.23 5.84
N TYR A 53 15.14 17.59 5.13
CA TYR A 53 15.33 16.21 4.64
C TYR A 53 15.78 16.15 3.18
N GLY A 54 15.42 17.15 2.37
CA GLY A 54 15.95 17.38 1.02
C GLY A 54 16.00 16.14 0.13
N THR A 55 17.12 15.94 -0.56
CA THR A 55 17.36 14.80 -1.47
C THR A 55 17.40 13.44 -0.76
N GLN A 56 17.48 13.43 0.58
CA GLN A 56 17.61 12.22 1.38
C GLN A 56 16.30 11.74 2.00
N LEU A 57 15.19 12.46 1.79
CA LEU A 57 13.87 12.17 2.37
C LEU A 57 13.49 10.69 2.33
N ILE A 58 13.52 10.06 1.14
CA ILE A 58 13.08 8.67 0.98
C ILE A 58 13.97 7.68 1.77
N LYS A 59 15.28 7.93 1.85
CA LYS A 59 16.18 7.10 2.63
C LYS A 59 15.90 7.23 4.12
N ASN A 60 15.68 8.45 4.61
CA ASN A 60 15.37 8.70 6.01
C ASN A 60 14.04 8.03 6.40
N ILE A 61 13.01 8.15 5.54
CA ILE A 61 11.73 7.44 5.73
C ILE A 61 11.96 5.92 5.79
N ALA A 62 12.77 5.35 4.89
CA ALA A 62 13.05 3.91 4.91
C ALA A 62 13.76 3.46 6.20
N GLU A 63 14.74 4.23 6.68
CA GLU A 63 15.48 3.96 7.91
C GLU A 63 14.56 4.04 9.14
N ASP A 64 13.73 5.09 9.21
CA ASP A 64 12.76 5.28 10.29
C ASP A 64 11.71 4.16 10.32
N LEU A 65 11.16 3.77 9.17
CA LEU A 65 10.17 2.70 9.10
C LEU A 65 10.78 1.33 9.40
N LYS A 66 12.03 1.11 9.01
CA LYS A 66 12.80 -0.08 9.40
C LYS A 66 13.00 -0.12 10.91
N SER A 67 13.33 1.01 11.55
CA SER A 67 13.46 1.09 13.02
C SER A 67 12.15 0.75 13.73
N ARG A 68 11.01 1.10 13.12
CA ARG A 68 9.65 0.77 13.57
C ARG A 68 9.22 -0.67 13.24
N LYS A 69 10.10 -1.49 12.67
CA LYS A 69 9.84 -2.89 12.25
C LYS A 69 8.70 -3.02 11.24
N ILE A 70 8.52 -2.03 10.37
CA ILE A 70 7.52 -2.07 9.30
C ILE A 70 8.19 -2.62 8.03
N GLU A 71 7.76 -3.80 7.62
CA GLU A 71 8.34 -4.50 6.46
C GLU A 71 7.80 -4.00 5.11
N GLY A 72 8.54 -4.32 4.05
CA GLY A 72 8.17 -3.98 2.68
C GLY A 72 8.35 -2.50 2.30
N LEU A 73 8.94 -1.67 3.17
CA LEU A 73 9.13 -0.21 2.98
C LEU A 73 10.60 0.18 2.83
N SER A 74 11.34 -0.54 1.99
CA SER A 74 12.73 -0.18 1.65
C SER A 74 12.80 1.11 0.82
N ASP A 75 13.97 1.77 0.79
CA ASP A 75 14.22 2.96 -0.04
C ASP A 75 13.81 2.74 -1.51
N ARG A 76 14.14 1.57 -2.08
CA ARG A 76 13.73 1.19 -3.44
C ARG A 76 12.21 1.10 -3.59
N ASN A 77 11.53 0.47 -2.63
CA ASN A 77 10.07 0.34 -2.68
C ASN A 77 9.40 1.70 -2.56
N LEU A 78 9.85 2.56 -1.64
CA LEU A 78 9.31 3.92 -1.47
C LEU A 78 9.49 4.77 -2.74
N LYS A 79 10.63 4.67 -3.43
CA LYS A 79 10.84 5.29 -4.75
C LYS A 79 9.84 4.79 -5.79
N ASN A 80 9.62 3.48 -5.85
CA ASN A 80 8.64 2.88 -6.76
C ASN A 80 7.21 3.33 -6.43
N PHE A 81 6.86 3.41 -5.15
CA PHE A 81 5.54 3.83 -4.69
C PHE A 81 5.27 5.29 -5.03
N ARG A 82 6.26 6.16 -4.83
CA ARG A 82 6.21 7.56 -5.27
C ARG A 82 5.99 7.67 -6.78
N GLN A 83 6.75 6.91 -7.59
CA GLN A 83 6.55 6.88 -9.05
C GLN A 83 5.17 6.36 -9.43
N PHE A 84 4.69 5.33 -8.75
CA PHE A 84 3.35 4.78 -8.97
C PHE A 84 2.27 5.83 -8.67
N ALA A 85 2.35 6.54 -7.56
CA ALA A 85 1.40 7.61 -7.24
C ALA A 85 1.44 8.77 -8.25
N LEU A 86 2.62 9.15 -8.73
CA LEU A 86 2.78 10.16 -9.79
C LEU A 86 2.17 9.72 -11.12
N ALA A 87 2.29 8.42 -11.47
CA ALA A 87 1.75 7.90 -12.72
C ALA A 87 0.22 7.76 -12.71
N TYR A 88 -0.39 7.61 -11.52
CA TYR A 88 -1.83 7.39 -11.36
C TYR A 88 -2.47 8.37 -10.36
N PRO A 89 -2.45 9.69 -10.61
CA PRO A 89 -3.00 10.69 -9.68
C PRO A 89 -4.54 10.62 -9.56
N ALA A 90 -5.22 10.08 -10.59
CA ALA A 90 -6.67 9.95 -10.61
C ALA A 90 -7.23 9.06 -9.47
N LEU A 91 -6.42 8.13 -8.95
CA LEU A 91 -6.82 7.24 -7.86
C LEU A 91 -7.12 7.99 -6.54
N ALA A 92 -6.63 9.23 -6.38
CA ALA A 92 -6.95 10.09 -5.24
C ALA A 92 -8.44 10.47 -5.17
N LYS A 93 -9.16 10.37 -6.29
CA LYS A 93 -10.58 10.72 -6.41
C LYS A 93 -11.48 9.49 -6.44
N ASP A 94 -10.91 8.29 -6.38
CA ASP A 94 -11.69 7.05 -6.38
C ASP A 94 -12.18 6.77 -4.95
N GLU A 95 -13.50 6.78 -4.77
CA GLU A 95 -14.16 6.53 -3.49
C GLU A 95 -13.87 5.12 -2.96
N ASN A 96 -13.72 4.13 -3.85
CA ASN A 96 -13.40 2.75 -3.48
C ASN A 96 -11.99 2.61 -2.93
N ILE A 97 -11.07 3.49 -3.34
CA ILE A 97 -9.70 3.54 -2.84
C ILE A 97 -9.64 4.36 -1.56
N SER A 98 -10.37 5.48 -1.51
CA SER A 98 -10.46 6.35 -0.33
C SER A 98 -10.96 5.62 0.92
N ALA A 99 -11.84 4.62 0.75
CA ALA A 99 -12.33 3.76 1.84
C ALA A 99 -11.23 2.95 2.56
N PHE A 100 -10.04 2.80 1.96
CA PHE A 100 -8.90 2.10 2.59
C PHE A 100 -8.07 3.02 3.51
N LEU A 101 -8.36 4.32 3.57
CA LEU A 101 -7.71 5.22 4.52
C LEU A 101 -8.29 5.03 5.93
N PRO A 102 -7.45 4.94 6.97
CA PRO A 102 -7.94 5.00 8.36
C PRO A 102 -8.57 6.37 8.63
N GLY A 103 -9.62 6.42 9.45
CA GLY A 103 -10.57 7.55 9.51
C GLY A 103 -10.02 8.96 9.76
N SER A 104 -8.78 9.12 10.24
CA SER A 104 -8.12 10.43 10.39
C SER A 104 -7.21 10.83 9.22
N ALA A 105 -6.94 9.90 8.30
CA ALA A 105 -6.02 10.09 7.19
C ALA A 105 -6.77 10.71 6.01
N ARG A 106 -6.31 11.86 5.52
CA ARG A 106 -6.83 12.53 4.32
C ARG A 106 -5.66 12.91 3.44
N LEU A 107 -5.69 12.49 2.18
CA LEU A 107 -4.78 13.02 1.17
C LEU A 107 -5.20 14.45 0.84
N LYS A 108 -4.25 15.39 0.88
CA LYS A 108 -4.46 16.69 0.26
C LYS A 108 -4.30 16.56 -1.26
N PRO A 109 -5.03 17.37 -2.06
CA PRO A 109 -4.79 17.42 -3.49
C PRO A 109 -3.33 17.80 -3.78
N TYR A 110 -2.69 17.07 -4.70
CA TYR A 110 -1.31 17.28 -5.14
C TYR A 110 -1.19 17.21 -6.67
#